data_AF-A0AB34SD59-F1
#
_entry.id   AF-A0AB34SD59-F1
#
_cell.length_a   1.000
_cell.length_b   1.000
_cell.length_c   1.000
_cell.angle_alpha   90.00
_cell.angle_beta   90.00
_cell.angle_gamma   90.00
#
_symmetry.space_group_name_H-M   'P 1'
#
loop_
_entity.id
_entity.type
_entity.pdbx_description
1 polymer ?
#
loop_
_entity_poly.entity_id
_entity_poly.type
_entity_poly.pdbx_seq_one_letter_code
_entity_poly.pdbx_strand_id
1 'polypeptide(L)'
;MKNTKLLLMLVIASSMLVACSSNITSDTSDSSKNNPKVETKSTSETEEGNSDSSSKKDSVVDIMNRVAENSKSTDEIYVTGDVTVGEKGDVKAGIYDLEITGGSGNITGDRKKVDLLFINWVAGAPGSSSDFPSKIRLILFDGDILHFSNISKIKFNAVPTKVQTSNELGIGEYIVGRDIKPGTYKLSTNMNMDPQFDNLGWEVRIYNDLTRSTKEQRLAPGNLDVAVKLEEGEIISTSFDNTDHDMSSDEARLIFTELN
;
A
#
# COMPACT_ATOMS: atom_id res chain seq x y z
N MET A 1 13.46 16.33 41.44
CA MET A 1 14.47 16.24 40.36
C MET A 1 13.82 15.46 39.23
N LYS A 2 13.39 16.07 38.12
CA LYS A 2 14.21 16.38 36.94
C LYS A 2 15.10 15.21 36.53
N ASN A 3 14.68 14.47 35.51
CA ASN A 3 15.55 13.87 34.49
C ASN A 3 14.91 14.16 33.12
N THR A 4 15.75 14.36 32.12
CA THR A 4 15.47 15.28 31.00
C THR A 4 15.04 14.56 29.72
N LYS A 5 14.28 15.26 28.87
CA LYS A 5 13.94 14.81 27.52
C LYS A 5 15.20 14.53 26.70
N LEU A 6 15.25 13.42 25.95
CA LEU A 6 16.16 13.29 24.82
C LEU A 6 15.39 13.68 23.55
N LEU A 7 15.65 14.89 23.07
CA LEU A 7 15.10 15.42 21.82
C LEU A 7 16.10 15.09 20.70
N LEU A 8 15.76 14.16 19.81
CA LEU A 8 16.61 13.88 18.65
C LEU A 8 16.41 14.93 17.56
N MET A 9 17.16 16.03 17.66
CA MET A 9 17.32 17.01 16.58
C MET A 9 18.12 16.38 15.43
N LEU A 10 17.48 16.12 14.29
CA LEU A 10 18.20 15.98 13.02
C LEU A 10 18.19 17.32 12.29
N VAL A 11 19.31 18.03 12.39
CA VAL A 11 19.65 19.16 11.53
C VAL A 11 20.78 18.72 10.62
N ILE A 12 20.50 18.52 9.33
CA ILE A 12 21.54 18.45 8.30
C ILE A 12 21.19 19.43 7.17
N ALA A 13 21.96 20.51 7.18
CA ALA A 13 22.17 21.55 6.18
C ALA A 13 21.45 21.45 4.83
N SER A 14 20.62 22.47 4.57
CA SER A 14 20.43 22.97 3.21
C SER A 14 21.76 23.45 2.62
N SER A 15 22.11 22.96 1.44
CA SER A 15 23.14 23.57 0.59
C SER A 15 22.56 23.78 -0.80
N MET A 16 22.29 25.04 -1.14
CA MET A 16 21.99 25.44 -2.51
C MET A 16 23.30 25.52 -3.29
N LEU A 17 23.41 24.76 -4.37
CA LEU A 17 24.33 25.08 -5.46
C LEU A 17 23.59 24.96 -6.80
N VAL A 18 23.40 26.09 -7.46
CA VAL A 18 23.03 26.18 -8.86
C VAL A 18 24.32 26.26 -9.67
N ALA A 19 24.51 25.33 -10.61
CA ALA A 19 25.46 25.49 -11.72
C ALA A 19 24.99 24.65 -12.92
N CYS A 20 25.05 25.23 -14.11
CA CYS A 20 24.56 24.62 -15.36
C CYS A 20 25.69 23.95 -16.16
N SER A 21 25.31 23.00 -17.03
CA SER A 21 26.02 22.62 -18.29
C SER A 21 27.45 22.04 -18.16
N SER A 22 27.90 21.05 -18.92
CA SER A 22 27.67 20.70 -20.33
C SER A 22 28.27 19.32 -20.66
N ASN A 23 27.88 18.73 -21.81
CA ASN A 23 28.44 17.48 -22.33
C ASN A 23 29.96 17.55 -22.61
N ILE A 24 30.69 16.48 -22.26
CA ILE A 24 31.87 16.02 -23.03
C ILE A 24 31.79 14.51 -23.18
N THR A 25 31.71 14.06 -24.43
CA THR A 25 31.90 12.66 -24.85
C THR A 25 33.37 12.41 -25.20
N SER A 26 33.91 11.26 -24.79
CA SER A 26 34.95 10.55 -25.55
C SER A 26 35.07 9.09 -25.10
N ASP A 27 34.86 8.17 -26.01
CA ASP A 27 35.15 6.73 -25.86
C ASP A 27 36.65 6.48 -25.62
N THR A 28 37.02 5.36 -24.95
CA THR A 28 37.59 4.18 -25.65
C THR A 28 37.83 2.94 -24.74
N SER A 29 37.24 1.82 -25.17
CA SER A 29 37.78 0.44 -25.28
C SER A 29 38.65 -0.26 -24.20
N ASP A 30 38.34 -1.56 -24.04
CA ASP A 30 39.25 -2.70 -23.76
C ASP A 30 39.88 -2.90 -22.35
N SER A 31 40.13 -4.13 -21.87
CA SER A 31 39.54 -5.44 -22.21
C SER A 31 39.86 -6.52 -21.14
N SER A 32 39.00 -7.53 -21.05
CA SER A 32 39.28 -8.92 -20.66
C SER A 32 39.82 -9.33 -19.25
N LYS A 33 39.03 -10.20 -18.60
CA LYS A 33 39.40 -11.49 -17.98
C LYS A 33 40.63 -11.57 -17.04
N ASN A 34 40.37 -11.98 -15.79
CA ASN A 34 40.62 -13.36 -15.35
C ASN A 34 40.06 -13.62 -13.93
N ASN A 35 39.63 -14.86 -13.67
CA ASN A 35 39.32 -15.41 -12.36
C ASN A 35 40.12 -16.71 -12.20
N PRO A 36 40.68 -17.02 -11.03
CA PRO A 36 40.40 -18.36 -10.50
C PRO A 36 40.31 -18.49 -8.96
N LYS A 37 39.23 -19.15 -8.57
CA LYS A 37 39.15 -20.36 -7.70
C LYS A 37 39.70 -20.33 -6.25
N VAL A 38 38.78 -20.72 -5.36
CA VAL A 38 38.90 -21.04 -3.92
C VAL A 38 39.62 -22.37 -3.65
N GLU A 39 40.36 -22.49 -2.54
CA GLU A 39 40.30 -23.65 -1.62
C GLU A 39 40.90 -23.37 -0.21
N THR A 40 40.47 -24.14 0.79
CA THR A 40 40.49 -23.85 2.24
C THR A 40 41.45 -24.72 3.05
N LYS A 41 41.89 -24.24 4.25
CA LYS A 41 41.96 -25.11 5.45
C LYS A 41 42.00 -24.36 6.80
N SER A 42 41.36 -24.97 7.80
CA SER A 42 41.28 -24.62 9.23
C SER A 42 42.62 -24.82 9.97
N THR A 43 42.85 -24.48 11.25
CA THR A 43 42.00 -24.20 12.45
C THR A 43 42.81 -23.26 13.42
N SER A 44 42.45 -22.86 14.65
CA SER A 44 41.37 -23.15 15.64
C SER A 44 41.29 -22.05 16.74
N GLU A 45 40.09 -21.89 17.30
CA GLU A 45 39.73 -21.52 18.70
C GLU A 45 40.63 -20.59 19.56
N THR A 46 40.07 -19.45 19.96
CA THR A 46 39.83 -19.15 21.39
C THR A 46 38.57 -18.26 21.50
N GLU A 47 37.69 -18.54 22.47
CA GLU A 47 36.45 -17.78 22.69
C GLU A 47 36.69 -16.52 23.53
N GLU A 48 36.05 -15.40 23.19
CA GLU A 48 35.73 -14.36 24.18
C GLU A 48 34.48 -13.54 23.76
N GLY A 49 33.35 -13.79 24.43
CA GLY A 49 32.30 -12.81 24.72
C GLY A 49 31.62 -12.05 23.57
N ASN A 50 30.95 -12.72 22.61
CA ASN A 50 29.97 -12.02 21.77
C ASN A 50 28.60 -11.91 22.47
N SER A 51 28.24 -10.70 22.93
CA SER A 51 26.88 -10.39 23.37
C SER A 51 25.96 -10.31 22.16
N ASP A 52 25.42 -11.46 21.75
CA ASP A 52 24.57 -11.59 20.56
C ASP A 52 23.21 -10.91 20.76
N SER A 53 23.18 -9.59 20.54
CA SER A 53 21.95 -8.81 20.43
C SER A 53 21.30 -9.04 19.06
N SER A 54 20.81 -10.28 18.87
CA SER A 54 20.05 -10.71 17.71
C SER A 54 18.67 -10.00 17.67
N SER A 55 18.71 -8.71 17.32
CA SER A 55 17.52 -7.94 16.97
C SER A 55 16.89 -8.55 15.73
N LYS A 56 15.92 -9.44 15.97
CA LYS A 56 15.16 -10.12 14.93
C LYS A 56 14.56 -9.06 14.01
N LYS A 57 14.96 -9.04 12.74
CA LYS A 57 14.41 -8.09 11.75
C LYS A 57 12.92 -8.39 11.60
N ASP A 58 12.10 -7.39 11.87
CA ASP A 58 10.65 -7.49 11.75
C ASP A 58 10.23 -7.89 10.33
N SER A 59 9.19 -8.72 10.21
CA SER A 59 8.55 -8.98 8.92
C SER A 59 7.74 -7.76 8.47
N VAL A 60 7.37 -7.72 7.18
CA VAL A 60 6.44 -6.69 6.69
C VAL A 60 5.09 -6.78 7.42
N VAL A 61 4.63 -8.00 7.75
CA VAL A 61 3.39 -8.22 8.52
C VAL A 61 3.51 -7.64 9.94
N ASP A 62 4.64 -7.81 10.63
CA ASP A 62 4.89 -7.19 11.95
C ASP A 62 4.88 -5.66 11.87
N ILE A 63 5.48 -5.09 10.81
CA ILE A 63 5.46 -3.64 10.56
C ILE A 63 4.02 -3.16 10.35
N MET A 64 3.24 -3.83 9.50
CA MET A 64 1.86 -3.42 9.19
C MET A 64 0.90 -3.62 10.37
N ASN A 65 1.13 -4.62 11.22
CA ASN A 65 0.39 -4.76 12.48
C ASN A 65 0.66 -3.58 13.43
N ARG A 66 1.90 -3.08 13.51
CA ARG A 66 2.20 -1.86 14.29
C ARG A 66 1.63 -0.59 13.64
N VAL A 67 1.52 -0.52 12.32
CA VAL A 67 0.79 0.57 11.64
C VAL A 67 -0.69 0.52 12.06
N ALA A 68 -1.31 -0.66 12.07
CA ALA A 68 -2.67 -0.84 12.58
C ALA A 68 -2.82 -0.45 14.08
N GLU A 69 -1.87 -0.82 14.96
CA GLU A 69 -1.88 -0.43 16.38
C GLU A 69 -1.83 1.08 16.61
N ASN A 70 -1.16 1.84 15.74
CA ASN A 70 -1.08 3.29 15.83
C ASN A 70 -2.30 4.01 15.21
N SER A 71 -3.19 3.26 14.55
CA SER A 71 -4.36 3.81 13.87
C SER A 71 -5.35 4.37 14.88
N LYS A 72 -5.80 5.59 14.65
CA LYS A 72 -6.83 6.26 15.47
C LYS A 72 -7.90 6.83 14.57
N SER A 73 -9.15 6.40 14.77
CA SER A 73 -10.30 6.93 14.04
C SER A 73 -10.46 8.44 14.26
N THR A 74 -10.95 9.13 13.25
CA THR A 74 -11.29 10.55 13.32
C THR A 74 -12.79 10.74 13.58
N ASP A 75 -13.15 11.93 14.04
CA ASP A 75 -14.50 12.45 13.81
C ASP A 75 -14.69 12.79 12.32
N GLU A 76 -15.87 13.30 11.93
CA GLU A 76 -16.08 13.80 10.57
C GLU A 76 -15.19 15.03 10.30
N ILE A 77 -14.41 14.95 9.22
CA ILE A 77 -13.55 16.03 8.73
C ILE A 77 -14.26 16.73 7.57
N TYR A 78 -14.43 18.05 7.67
CA TYR A 78 -14.83 18.90 6.55
C TYR A 78 -13.60 19.19 5.69
N VAL A 79 -13.63 18.74 4.45
CA VAL A 79 -12.50 18.84 3.55
C VAL A 79 -12.45 20.23 2.94
N THR A 80 -11.49 21.04 3.39
CA THR A 80 -11.27 22.43 2.95
C THR A 80 -9.90 22.65 2.31
N GLY A 81 -9.14 21.58 2.11
CA GLY A 81 -7.77 21.55 1.60
C GLY A 81 -7.19 20.15 1.73
N ASP A 82 -5.87 20.03 1.63
CA ASP A 82 -5.15 18.77 1.76
C ASP A 82 -5.29 18.18 3.18
N VAL A 83 -5.34 16.86 3.28
CA VAL A 83 -5.38 16.10 4.53
C VAL A 83 -4.01 15.47 4.75
N THR A 84 -3.35 15.84 5.86
CA THR A 84 -1.97 15.46 6.16
C THR A 84 -1.90 14.26 7.11
N VAL A 85 -0.99 13.32 6.84
CA VAL A 85 -0.81 12.11 7.66
C VAL A 85 0.38 12.24 8.60
N GLY A 86 0.14 12.12 9.92
CA GLY A 86 1.22 12.04 10.92
C GLY A 86 0.77 12.42 12.34
N GLU A 87 1.71 12.42 13.30
CA GLU A 87 1.41 12.73 14.72
C GLU A 87 0.82 14.13 14.99
N LYS A 88 0.99 15.05 14.04
CA LYS A 88 0.41 16.42 14.07
C LYS A 88 -0.46 16.72 12.86
N GLY A 89 -0.73 15.71 12.02
CA GLY A 89 -1.60 15.85 10.86
C GLY A 89 -3.07 15.71 11.26
N ASP A 90 -3.93 15.81 10.26
CA ASP A 90 -5.37 15.66 10.36
C ASP A 90 -5.78 14.21 10.68
N VAL A 91 -4.97 13.26 10.23
CA VAL A 91 -5.07 11.82 10.54
C VAL A 91 -3.69 11.26 10.93
N LYS A 92 -3.66 10.23 11.77
CA LYS A 92 -2.42 9.51 12.10
C LYS A 92 -2.04 8.56 10.96
N ALA A 93 -0.77 8.14 10.93
CA ALA A 93 -0.37 6.99 10.12
C ALA A 93 -1.08 5.73 10.65
N GLY A 94 -1.58 4.88 9.75
CA GLY A 94 -2.46 3.78 10.13
C GLY A 94 -3.09 3.02 8.96
N ILE A 95 -3.91 2.03 9.28
CA ILE A 95 -4.78 1.33 8.32
C ILE A 95 -6.22 1.74 8.63
N TYR A 96 -6.92 2.20 7.60
CA TYR A 96 -8.22 2.86 7.74
C TYR A 96 -9.21 2.37 6.70
N ASP A 97 -10.45 2.17 7.10
CA ASP A 97 -11.59 2.21 6.19
C ASP A 97 -12.01 3.69 6.09
N LEU A 98 -11.56 4.37 5.03
CA LEU A 98 -11.94 5.74 4.70
C LEU A 98 -13.39 5.74 4.23
N GLU A 99 -14.24 6.50 4.92
CA GLU A 99 -15.66 6.65 4.66
C GLU A 99 -15.95 8.06 4.11
N ILE A 100 -16.60 8.15 2.96
CA ILE A 100 -17.03 9.40 2.34
C ILE A 100 -18.43 9.74 2.84
N THR A 101 -18.58 10.87 3.53
CA THR A 101 -19.86 11.28 4.15
C THR A 101 -20.49 12.50 3.48
N GLY A 102 -19.81 13.10 2.49
CA GLY A 102 -20.37 14.20 1.69
C GLY A 102 -19.57 14.47 0.41
N GLY A 103 -20.30 14.63 -0.70
CA GLY A 103 -19.71 14.83 -2.03
C GLY A 103 -19.38 13.53 -2.76
N SER A 104 -18.77 13.66 -3.94
CA SER A 104 -18.33 12.54 -4.78
C SER A 104 -17.28 13.03 -5.77
N GLY A 105 -16.20 12.26 -5.95
CA GLY A 105 -15.10 12.62 -6.84
C GLY A 105 -13.79 11.89 -6.51
N ASN A 106 -12.67 12.56 -6.78
CA ASN A 106 -11.36 11.93 -6.79
C ASN A 106 -10.63 12.09 -5.45
N ILE A 107 -9.91 11.04 -5.07
CA ILE A 107 -8.95 11.01 -3.97
C ILE A 107 -7.60 10.68 -4.57
N THR A 108 -6.65 11.60 -4.46
CA THR A 108 -5.25 11.39 -4.89
C THR A 108 -4.31 11.65 -3.72
N GLY A 109 -3.03 11.36 -3.85
CA GLY A 109 -2.10 11.68 -2.78
C GLY A 109 -0.64 11.37 -3.05
N ASP A 110 0.21 12.12 -2.37
CA ASP A 110 1.67 11.99 -2.41
C ASP A 110 2.14 11.02 -1.32
N ARG A 111 2.91 9.99 -1.70
CA ARG A 111 3.57 9.08 -0.77
C ARG A 111 4.95 9.62 -0.37
N LYS A 112 5.32 9.47 0.90
CA LYS A 112 6.66 9.85 1.38
C LYS A 112 7.68 8.70 1.42
N LYS A 113 7.22 7.45 1.47
CA LYS A 113 8.08 6.29 1.78
C LYS A 113 7.91 5.08 0.83
N VAL A 114 6.86 5.05 0.01
CA VAL A 114 6.53 3.91 -0.86
C VAL A 114 5.89 4.38 -2.17
N ASP A 115 6.69 4.92 -3.08
CA ASP A 115 6.24 5.61 -4.30
C ASP A 115 5.46 4.70 -5.29
N LEU A 116 5.59 3.36 -5.14
CA LEU A 116 4.90 2.36 -5.96
C LEU A 116 3.49 1.97 -5.44
N LEU A 117 3.12 2.41 -4.22
CA LEU A 117 1.75 2.30 -3.71
C LEU A 117 1.01 3.61 -3.99
N PHE A 118 0.38 3.71 -5.14
CA PHE A 118 -0.34 4.92 -5.54
C PHE A 118 -1.56 5.20 -4.64
N ILE A 119 -1.91 6.48 -4.50
CA ILE A 119 -3.22 6.91 -4.00
C ILE A 119 -3.94 7.54 -5.19
N ASN A 120 -4.87 6.81 -5.79
CA ASN A 120 -5.72 7.32 -6.87
C ASN A 120 -7.03 6.52 -6.87
N TRP A 121 -8.08 7.14 -6.35
CA TRP A 121 -9.38 6.50 -6.16
C TRP A 121 -10.50 7.45 -6.58
N VAL A 122 -11.65 6.89 -6.93
CA VAL A 122 -12.90 7.63 -7.10
C VAL A 122 -13.90 7.11 -6.08
N ALA A 123 -14.55 8.00 -5.36
CA ALA A 123 -15.39 7.65 -4.21
C ALA A 123 -16.54 8.65 -4.04
N GLY A 124 -17.66 8.20 -3.45
CA GLY A 124 -18.86 9.02 -3.30
C GLY A 124 -19.64 8.70 -2.03
N ALA A 125 -20.26 9.72 -1.43
CA ALA A 125 -21.13 9.51 -0.28
C ALA A 125 -22.38 8.69 -0.67
N PRO A 126 -22.97 7.89 0.25
CA PRO A 126 -24.19 7.14 -0.03
C PRO A 126 -25.33 8.06 -0.51
N GLY A 127 -25.97 7.71 -1.63
CA GLY A 127 -26.99 8.53 -2.27
C GLY A 127 -26.48 9.73 -3.07
N SER A 128 -25.15 9.85 -3.28
CA SER A 128 -24.61 10.68 -4.37
C SER A 128 -24.99 10.09 -5.74
N SER A 129 -24.93 10.91 -6.80
CA SER A 129 -25.37 10.52 -8.15
C SER A 129 -24.35 9.65 -8.91
N SER A 130 -23.64 8.79 -8.21
CA SER A 130 -22.51 8.01 -8.73
C SER A 130 -22.33 6.72 -7.94
N ASP A 131 -22.17 5.61 -8.64
CA ASP A 131 -22.07 4.27 -8.04
C ASP A 131 -20.66 3.95 -7.52
N PHE A 132 -19.88 4.99 -7.21
CA PHE A 132 -18.56 4.88 -6.61
C PHE A 132 -18.67 4.38 -5.16
N PRO A 133 -17.66 3.67 -4.64
CA PRO A 133 -17.65 3.24 -3.25
C PRO A 133 -17.73 4.44 -2.29
N SER A 134 -18.49 4.29 -1.21
CA SER A 134 -18.41 5.19 -0.06
C SER A 134 -17.30 4.79 0.90
N LYS A 135 -16.79 3.55 0.80
CA LYS A 135 -15.76 3.01 1.69
C LYS A 135 -14.59 2.41 0.92
N ILE A 136 -13.38 2.87 1.25
CA ILE A 136 -12.13 2.38 0.66
C ILE A 136 -11.14 2.09 1.78
N ARG A 137 -10.53 0.90 1.79
CA ARG A 137 -9.42 0.62 2.71
C ARG A 137 -8.14 1.29 2.23
N LEU A 138 -7.47 2.03 3.10
CA LEU A 138 -6.20 2.69 2.84
C LEU A 138 -5.17 2.35 3.92
N ILE A 139 -3.93 2.17 3.51
CA ILE A 139 -2.74 2.16 4.36
C ILE A 139 -2.09 3.53 4.21
N LEU A 140 -1.96 4.28 5.30
CA LEU A 140 -1.43 5.66 5.30
C LEU A 140 -0.13 5.73 6.09
N PHE A 141 0.93 6.27 5.49
CA PHE A 141 2.25 6.38 6.13
C PHE A 141 2.51 7.80 6.64
N ASP A 142 3.34 7.90 7.68
CA ASP A 142 3.74 9.19 8.25
C ASP A 142 4.42 10.08 7.20
N GLY A 143 3.79 11.23 6.94
CA GLY A 143 4.13 12.24 5.97
C GLY A 143 3.53 12.07 4.58
N ASP A 144 2.61 11.13 4.36
CA ASP A 144 1.74 11.11 3.17
C ASP A 144 0.78 12.33 3.20
N ILE A 145 0.33 12.77 2.02
CA ILE A 145 -0.64 13.85 1.83
C ILE A 145 -1.77 13.35 0.94
N LEU A 146 -3.02 13.61 1.33
CA LEU A 146 -4.22 13.26 0.57
C LEU A 146 -4.88 14.53 0.00
N HIS A 147 -5.17 14.50 -1.30
CA HIS A 147 -5.88 15.56 -2.02
C HIS A 147 -7.26 15.05 -2.44
N PHE A 148 -8.28 15.87 -2.22
CA PHE A 148 -9.67 15.53 -2.50
C PHE A 148 -10.29 16.54 -3.47
N SER A 149 -11.00 16.04 -4.48
CA SER A 149 -11.75 16.87 -5.43
C SER A 149 -13.23 16.48 -5.39
N ASN A 150 -14.12 17.47 -5.22
CA ASN A 150 -15.57 17.32 -5.12
C ASN A 150 -16.10 16.45 -3.95
N ILE A 151 -15.21 15.96 -3.09
CA ILE A 151 -15.51 15.36 -1.79
C ILE A 151 -15.40 16.47 -0.73
N SER A 152 -16.45 16.65 0.06
CA SER A 152 -16.56 17.73 1.06
C SER A 152 -16.50 17.25 2.50
N LYS A 153 -16.76 15.96 2.75
CA LYS A 153 -16.69 15.36 4.07
C LYS A 153 -16.20 13.92 4.02
N ILE A 154 -15.33 13.60 4.98
CA ILE A 154 -14.74 12.27 5.13
C ILE A 154 -14.65 11.86 6.60
N LYS A 155 -14.44 10.58 6.84
CA LYS A 155 -14.11 10.03 8.16
C LYS A 155 -13.16 8.85 8.01
N PHE A 156 -12.08 8.83 8.78
CA PHE A 156 -11.19 7.67 8.84
C PHE A 156 -11.62 6.77 9.99
N ASN A 157 -12.05 5.53 9.68
CA ASN A 157 -12.37 4.52 10.68
C ASN A 157 -11.18 3.56 10.81
N ALA A 158 -10.52 3.53 11.96
CA ALA A 158 -9.31 2.70 12.17
C ALA A 158 -9.64 1.20 12.08
N VAL A 159 -8.88 0.46 11.28
CA VAL A 159 -8.98 -1.00 11.18
C VAL A 159 -8.30 -1.62 12.41
N PRO A 160 -8.95 -2.55 13.14
CA PRO A 160 -8.36 -3.18 14.31
C PRO A 160 -7.02 -3.88 13.99
N THR A 161 -6.07 -3.88 14.94
CA THR A 161 -4.79 -4.61 14.81
C THR A 161 -4.99 -6.05 14.38
N LYS A 162 -5.90 -6.76 15.06
CA LYS A 162 -6.27 -8.13 14.74
C LYS A 162 -7.53 -8.13 13.88
N VAL A 163 -7.38 -8.50 12.62
CA VAL A 163 -8.48 -8.80 11.70
C VAL A 163 -8.63 -10.31 11.55
N GLN A 164 -9.82 -10.75 11.15
CA GLN A 164 -10.02 -12.12 10.65
C GLN A 164 -9.55 -12.17 9.20
N THR A 165 -8.70 -13.14 8.85
CA THR A 165 -8.31 -13.38 7.45
C THR A 165 -9.54 -13.74 6.62
N SER A 166 -9.69 -13.10 5.47
CA SER A 166 -10.78 -13.29 4.51
C SER A 166 -10.25 -13.74 3.16
N ASN A 167 -11.02 -14.56 2.45
CA ASN A 167 -10.81 -14.84 1.03
C ASN A 167 -11.72 -13.96 0.14
N GLU A 168 -12.42 -12.98 0.73
CA GLU A 168 -13.22 -11.96 0.07
C GLU A 168 -12.68 -10.57 0.45
N LEU A 169 -12.24 -9.80 -0.53
CA LEU A 169 -11.72 -8.44 -0.36
C LEU A 169 -12.66 -7.44 -1.03
N GLY A 170 -12.82 -6.26 -0.43
CA GLY A 170 -13.54 -5.14 -1.03
C GLY A 170 -12.62 -4.26 -1.88
N ILE A 171 -12.96 -2.98 -1.99
CA ILE A 171 -12.13 -1.97 -2.67
C ILE A 171 -11.15 -1.35 -1.65
N GLY A 172 -9.86 -1.30 -2.00
CA GLY A 172 -8.81 -0.72 -1.17
C GLY A 172 -7.52 -1.53 -1.08
N GLU A 173 -6.76 -1.29 -0.02
CA GLU A 173 -5.43 -1.87 0.23
C GLU A 173 -5.46 -2.95 1.36
N TYR A 174 -4.88 -4.12 1.11
CA TYR A 174 -4.92 -5.29 2.00
C TYR A 174 -3.53 -5.95 2.12
N ILE A 175 -3.21 -6.58 3.25
CA ILE A 175 -1.89 -7.16 3.51
C ILE A 175 -1.94 -8.70 3.52
N VAL A 176 -1.13 -9.35 2.68
CA VAL A 176 -0.99 -10.81 2.66
C VAL A 176 -0.26 -11.28 3.92
N GLY A 177 -0.83 -12.29 4.60
CA GLY A 177 -0.43 -12.74 5.93
C GLY A 177 -1.23 -12.09 7.07
N ARG A 178 -2.04 -11.07 6.79
CA ARG A 178 -2.88 -10.36 7.78
C ARG A 178 -4.36 -10.36 7.39
N ASP A 179 -4.70 -9.76 6.25
CA ASP A 179 -6.06 -9.60 5.76
C ASP A 179 -6.50 -10.81 4.91
N ILE A 180 -5.56 -11.42 4.17
CA ILE A 180 -5.72 -12.67 3.42
C ILE A 180 -4.49 -13.56 3.65
N LYS A 181 -4.60 -14.88 3.48
CA LYS A 181 -3.46 -15.80 3.61
C LYS A 181 -2.54 -15.78 2.37
N PRO A 182 -1.24 -16.12 2.49
CA PRO A 182 -0.42 -16.45 1.34
C PRO A 182 -0.93 -17.72 0.65
N GLY A 183 -0.85 -17.78 -0.68
CA GLY A 183 -1.38 -18.91 -1.45
C GLY A 183 -1.46 -18.65 -2.95
N THR A 184 -1.99 -19.61 -3.70
CA THR A 184 -2.35 -19.43 -5.12
C THR A 184 -3.86 -19.47 -5.23
N TYR A 185 -4.44 -18.51 -5.93
CA TYR A 185 -5.88 -18.28 -5.94
C TYR A 185 -6.40 -18.05 -7.35
N LYS A 186 -7.56 -18.61 -7.68
CA LYS A 186 -8.39 -18.19 -8.81
C LYS A 186 -9.33 -17.08 -8.36
N LEU A 187 -9.43 -16.03 -9.16
CA LEU A 187 -10.28 -14.87 -8.89
C LEU A 187 -11.69 -15.08 -9.46
N SER A 188 -12.67 -14.55 -8.73
CA SER A 188 -14.07 -14.38 -9.16
C SER A 188 -14.68 -13.18 -8.40
N THR A 189 -15.93 -12.83 -8.66
CA THR A 189 -16.61 -11.74 -7.94
C THR A 189 -18.10 -12.05 -7.72
N ASN A 190 -18.71 -11.41 -6.74
CA ASN A 190 -20.16 -11.39 -6.53
C ASN A 190 -20.90 -10.36 -7.43
N MET A 191 -20.17 -9.46 -8.10
CA MET A 191 -20.76 -8.42 -8.95
C MET A 191 -21.06 -8.93 -10.35
N ASN A 192 -22.12 -8.41 -10.96
CA ASN A 192 -22.28 -8.52 -12.40
C ASN A 192 -21.30 -7.56 -13.09
N MET A 193 -20.68 -8.01 -14.18
CA MET A 193 -19.84 -7.19 -15.05
C MET A 193 -20.44 -7.24 -16.45
N ASP A 194 -20.81 -6.09 -17.02
CA ASP A 194 -21.51 -6.01 -18.31
C ASP A 194 -20.57 -6.46 -19.45
N PRO A 195 -20.89 -7.53 -20.19
CA PRO A 195 -20.08 -8.01 -21.31
C PRO A 195 -19.85 -7.01 -22.45
N GLN A 196 -20.59 -5.88 -22.49
CA GLN A 196 -20.31 -4.79 -23.43
C GLN A 196 -19.01 -4.03 -23.11
N PHE A 197 -18.56 -4.06 -21.85
CA PHE A 197 -17.34 -3.42 -21.37
C PHE A 197 -16.30 -4.47 -21.00
N ASP A 198 -15.72 -5.14 -22.00
CA ASP A 198 -14.81 -6.28 -21.82
C ASP A 198 -13.56 -5.98 -20.98
N ASN A 199 -13.17 -4.71 -20.87
CA ASN A 199 -12.02 -4.20 -20.14
C ASN A 199 -12.33 -3.60 -18.75
N LEU A 200 -13.62 -3.45 -18.38
CA LEU A 200 -14.03 -2.91 -17.08
C LEU A 200 -14.34 -4.05 -16.10
N GLY A 201 -14.03 -3.84 -14.83
CA GLY A 201 -14.19 -4.84 -13.78
C GLY A 201 -13.18 -4.62 -12.66
N TRP A 202 -12.60 -5.70 -12.14
CA TRP A 202 -11.61 -5.63 -11.08
C TRP A 202 -10.19 -5.43 -11.62
N GLU A 203 -9.51 -4.39 -11.13
CA GLU A 203 -8.07 -4.23 -11.25
C GLU A 203 -7.40 -4.63 -9.92
N VAL A 204 -6.36 -5.46 -10.01
CA VAL A 204 -5.64 -6.02 -8.87
C VAL A 204 -4.16 -5.74 -9.03
N ARG A 205 -3.61 -4.89 -8.17
CA ARG A 205 -2.17 -4.62 -8.09
C ARG A 205 -1.59 -5.28 -6.85
N ILE A 206 -0.52 -6.04 -7.03
CA ILE A 206 0.18 -6.75 -5.95
C ILE A 206 1.59 -6.18 -5.86
N TYR A 207 1.83 -5.39 -4.82
CA TYR A 207 3.13 -4.75 -4.54
C TYR A 207 3.95 -5.59 -3.55
N ASN A 208 5.23 -5.77 -3.87
CA ASN A 208 6.19 -6.48 -3.05
C ASN A 208 7.36 -5.54 -2.68
N ASP A 209 7.41 -5.12 -1.40
CA ASP A 209 8.39 -4.14 -0.93
C ASP A 209 9.84 -4.66 -0.93
N LEU A 210 10.03 -5.96 -0.72
CA LEU A 210 11.35 -6.59 -0.70
C LEU A 210 12.01 -6.59 -2.08
N THR A 211 11.20 -6.73 -3.14
CA THR A 211 11.67 -6.75 -4.54
C THR A 211 11.46 -5.42 -5.26
N ARG A 212 10.76 -4.45 -4.64
CA ARG A 212 10.35 -3.16 -5.23
C ARG A 212 9.62 -3.35 -6.56
N SER A 213 8.73 -4.34 -6.64
CA SER A 213 8.02 -4.71 -7.86
C SER A 213 6.51 -4.75 -7.65
N THR A 214 5.76 -4.42 -8.71
CA THR A 214 4.30 -4.51 -8.75
C THR A 214 3.89 -5.44 -9.87
N LYS A 215 2.96 -6.36 -9.60
CA LYS A 215 2.25 -7.18 -10.58
C LYS A 215 0.85 -6.60 -10.74
N GLU A 216 0.34 -6.49 -11.97
CA GLU A 216 -1.07 -6.11 -12.22
C GLU A 216 -1.81 -7.29 -12.86
N GLN A 217 -3.06 -7.48 -12.48
CA GLN A 217 -4.01 -8.42 -13.08
C GLN A 217 -5.38 -7.74 -13.20
N ARG A 218 -6.18 -8.17 -14.18
CA ARG A 218 -7.53 -7.64 -14.41
C ARG A 218 -8.51 -8.79 -14.61
N LEU A 219 -9.52 -8.87 -13.74
CA LEU A 219 -10.68 -9.75 -13.86
C LEU A 219 -11.84 -8.92 -14.40
N ALA A 220 -12.20 -9.17 -15.66
CA ALA A 220 -13.20 -8.41 -16.42
C ALA A 220 -13.92 -9.37 -17.40
N PRO A 221 -15.03 -9.01 -18.06
CA PRO A 221 -15.74 -9.91 -18.96
C PRO A 221 -14.87 -10.47 -20.10
N GLY A 222 -13.89 -9.71 -20.60
CA GLY A 222 -12.92 -10.17 -21.59
C GLY A 222 -11.84 -11.11 -21.04
N ASN A 223 -11.71 -11.23 -19.71
CA ASN A 223 -10.70 -12.06 -19.04
C ASN A 223 -11.22 -12.57 -17.68
N LEU A 224 -12.02 -13.64 -17.70
CA LEU A 224 -12.63 -14.25 -16.51
C LEU A 224 -11.81 -15.39 -15.87
N ASP A 225 -10.74 -15.86 -16.53
CA ASP A 225 -9.90 -16.96 -16.04
C ASP A 225 -8.57 -16.44 -15.47
N VAL A 226 -8.66 -15.72 -14.35
CA VAL A 226 -7.53 -15.04 -13.72
C VAL A 226 -7.08 -15.80 -12.47
N ALA A 227 -5.78 -16.03 -12.35
CA ALA A 227 -5.16 -16.57 -11.15
C ALA A 227 -4.01 -15.69 -10.67
N VAL A 228 -3.84 -15.61 -9.35
CA VAL A 228 -2.78 -14.86 -8.67
C VAL A 228 -2.04 -15.75 -7.68
N LYS A 229 -0.75 -15.48 -7.50
CA LYS A 229 0.04 -16.01 -6.37
C LYS A 229 0.34 -14.86 -5.42
N LEU A 230 -0.03 -15.05 -4.15
CA LEU A 230 0.13 -14.10 -3.06
C LEU A 230 1.22 -14.60 -2.11
N GLU A 231 2.23 -13.77 -1.86
CA GLU A 231 3.36 -14.05 -0.95
C GLU A 231 3.26 -13.21 0.32
N GLU A 232 3.73 -13.75 1.45
CA GLU A 232 3.57 -13.08 2.76
C GLU A 232 4.25 -11.70 2.79
N GLY A 233 3.51 -10.69 3.24
CA GLY A 233 3.97 -9.30 3.25
C GLY A 233 3.77 -8.52 1.94
N GLU A 234 3.23 -9.14 0.88
CA GLU A 234 2.74 -8.38 -0.26
C GLU A 234 1.52 -7.53 0.12
N ILE A 235 1.36 -6.37 -0.53
CA ILE A 235 0.20 -5.49 -0.40
C ILE A 235 -0.63 -5.59 -1.68
N ILE A 236 -1.92 -5.89 -1.53
CA ILE A 236 -2.88 -5.96 -2.62
C ILE A 236 -3.69 -4.67 -2.63
N SER A 237 -3.65 -3.93 -3.73
CA SER A 237 -4.58 -2.84 -4.02
C SER A 237 -5.64 -3.34 -5.01
N THR A 238 -6.92 -3.22 -4.66
CA THR A 238 -8.07 -3.65 -5.46
C THR A 238 -8.99 -2.47 -5.76
N SER A 239 -9.30 -2.25 -7.05
CA SER A 239 -10.34 -1.30 -7.50
C SER A 239 -11.33 -2.01 -8.42
N PHE A 240 -12.56 -1.49 -8.50
CA PHE A 240 -13.64 -2.06 -9.29
C PHE A 240 -14.34 -0.96 -10.10
N ASP A 241 -14.32 -1.11 -11.43
CA ASP A 241 -15.13 -0.30 -12.34
C ASP A 241 -16.56 -0.88 -12.37
N ASN A 242 -17.46 -0.31 -11.57
CA ASN A 242 -18.83 -0.83 -11.48
C ASN A 242 -19.65 -0.52 -12.73
N THR A 243 -20.07 -1.59 -13.43
CA THR A 243 -20.98 -1.54 -14.58
C THR A 243 -22.42 -1.93 -14.23
N ASP A 244 -22.68 -2.34 -12.99
CA ASP A 244 -24.02 -2.70 -12.49
C ASP A 244 -24.53 -1.62 -11.52
N HIS A 245 -25.31 -0.69 -12.06
CA HIS A 245 -25.87 0.45 -11.33
C HIS A 245 -27.01 0.06 -10.36
N ASP A 246 -27.48 -1.19 -10.37
CA ASP A 246 -28.45 -1.68 -9.39
C ASP A 246 -27.76 -2.20 -8.11
N MET A 247 -26.43 -2.40 -8.14
CA MET A 247 -25.62 -2.87 -7.00
C MET A 247 -24.60 -1.82 -6.53
N SER A 248 -24.47 -1.63 -5.22
CA SER A 248 -23.48 -0.69 -4.66
C SER A 248 -22.06 -1.24 -4.76
N SER A 249 -21.10 -0.38 -5.14
CA SER A 249 -19.66 -0.70 -5.07
C SER A 249 -19.17 -1.03 -3.65
N ASP A 250 -19.88 -0.62 -2.60
CA ASP A 250 -19.55 -1.02 -1.22
C ASP A 250 -19.85 -2.51 -0.93
N GLU A 251 -20.72 -3.12 -1.74
CA GLU A 251 -21.07 -4.55 -1.69
C GLU A 251 -20.16 -5.41 -2.59
N ALA A 252 -19.36 -4.79 -3.46
CA ALA A 252 -18.46 -5.46 -4.37
C ALA A 252 -17.36 -6.24 -3.62
N ARG A 253 -17.23 -7.53 -3.92
CA ARG A 253 -16.21 -8.44 -3.38
C ARG A 253 -15.44 -9.11 -4.51
N LEU A 254 -14.12 -9.05 -4.42
CA LEU A 254 -13.20 -9.91 -5.15
C LEU A 254 -12.96 -11.17 -4.32
N ILE A 255 -13.27 -12.33 -4.91
CA ILE A 255 -13.30 -13.63 -4.24
C ILE A 255 -12.08 -14.44 -4.68
N PHE A 256 -11.30 -14.89 -3.71
CA PHE A 256 -10.05 -15.62 -3.86
C PHE A 256 -10.27 -17.11 -3.54
N THR A 257 -10.50 -17.93 -4.57
CA THR A 257 -10.67 -19.38 -4.40
C THR A 257 -9.31 -20.07 -4.44
N GLU A 258 -8.93 -20.80 -3.38
CA GLU A 258 -7.64 -21.50 -3.31
C GLU A 258 -7.50 -22.53 -4.44
N LEU A 259 -6.35 -22.48 -5.14
CA LEU A 259 -5.93 -23.48 -6.11
C LEU A 259 -4.96 -24.45 -5.42
N ASN A 260 -5.37 -25.71 -5.36
CA ASN A 260 -4.59 -26.83 -4.81
C ASN A 260 -3.71 -27.50 -5.88
#